data_AF-A0A6B0XFK0-F1
#
_entry.id   AF-A0A6B0XFK0-F1
#
_cell.length_a   1.000
_cell.length_b   1.000
_cell.length_c   1.000
_cell.angle_alpha   90.00
_cell.angle_beta   90.00
_cell.angle_gamma   90.00
#
_symmetry.space_group_name_H-M   'P 1'
#
loop_
_entity.id
_entity.type
_entity.pdbx_description
1 polymer ?
#
loop_
_entity_poly.entity_id
_entity_poly.type
_entity_poly.pdbx_seq_one_letter_code
_entity_poly.pdbx_strand_id
1 'polypeptide(L)' 'MAKYLSAKEFRQQLPRIAEHLDQWREIVVVKRSKPLFKVVAFEDNPSDLLDRAAATADSTQPSLEEISRIVHQLRRA' A
#
# COMPACT_ATOMS: atom_id res chain seq x y z
N MET A 1 -4.98 15.69 5.29
CA MET A 1 -5.53 15.22 6.58
C MET A 1 -6.48 14.08 6.25
N ALA A 2 -6.33 12.91 6.88
CA ALA A 2 -7.03 11.70 6.47
C ALA A 2 -8.56 11.85 6.52
N LYS A 3 -9.24 11.45 5.44
CA LYS A 3 -10.70 11.46 5.34
C LYS A 3 -11.27 10.08 5.64
N TYR A 4 -12.19 9.99 6.59
CA TYR A 4 -12.89 8.74 6.92
C TYR A 4 -14.20 8.66 6.15
N LEU A 5 -14.43 7.56 5.43
CA LEU A 5 -15.64 7.30 4.66
C LEU A 5 -16.18 5.91 4.95
N SER A 6 -17.50 5.75 4.94
CA SER A 6 -18.09 4.40 4.91
C SER A 6 -17.82 3.73 3.55
N ALA A 7 -17.90 2.39 3.53
CA ALA A 7 -17.81 1.64 2.27
C ALA A 7 -18.90 2.01 1.24
N LYS A 8 -20.02 2.62 1.67
CA LYS A 8 -21.06 3.11 0.75
C LYS A 8 -20.64 4.44 0.12
N GLU A 9 -20.20 5.39 0.93
CA GLU A 9 -19.72 6.70 0.47
C GLU A 9 -18.51 6.56 -0.45
N PHE A 10 -17.58 5.67 -0.10
CA PHE A 10 -16.42 5.37 -0.95
C PHE A 10 -16.82 4.91 -2.35
N ARG A 11 -17.79 3.99 -2.46
CA ARG A 11 -18.26 3.50 -3.77
C ARG A 11 -18.95 4.58 -4.59
N GLN A 12 -19.72 5.45 -3.94
CA GLN A 12 -20.40 6.56 -4.61
C GLN A 12 -19.42 7.60 -5.14
N GLN A 13 -18.31 7.81 -4.43
CA GLN A 13 -17.27 8.76 -4.79
C GLN A 13 -16.14 8.16 -5.62
N LEU A 14 -16.17 6.85 -5.90
CA LEU A 14 -15.12 6.13 -6.62
C LEU A 14 -14.71 6.82 -7.95
N PRO A 15 -15.63 7.35 -8.77
CA PRO A 15 -15.26 8.03 -10.01
C PRO A 15 -14.43 9.30 -9.81
N ARG A 16 -14.51 9.95 -8.64
CA ARG A 16 -13.78 11.18 -8.30
C ARG A 16 -12.71 10.95 -7.22
N ILE A 17 -12.40 9.69 -6.94
CA ILE A 17 -11.52 9.35 -5.81
C ILE A 17 -10.10 9.89 -6.00
N ALA A 18 -9.63 9.99 -7.25
CA ALA A 18 -8.33 10.58 -7.57
C ALA A 18 -8.28 12.07 -7.19
N GLU A 19 -9.28 12.85 -7.59
CA GLU A 19 -9.42 14.27 -7.22
C GLU A 19 -9.51 14.45 -5.70
N HIS A 20 -10.21 13.53 -5.02
CA HIS A 20 -10.32 13.54 -3.57
C HIS A 20 -9.00 13.18 -2.87
N LEU A 21 -8.19 12.30 -3.46
CA LEU A 21 -6.87 11.95 -2.95
C LEU A 21 -5.88 13.09 -3.10
N ASP A 22 -5.96 13.92 -4.14
CA ASP A 22 -5.15 15.14 -4.24
C ASP A 22 -5.46 16.13 -3.10
N GLN A 23 -6.74 16.23 -2.70
CA GLN A 23 -7.17 17.14 -1.64
C GLN A 23 -6.88 16.59 -0.23
N TRP A 24 -7.13 15.31 0.00
CA TRP A 24 -7.09 14.71 1.35
C TRP A 24 -5.81 13.93 1.64
N ARG A 25 -5.07 13.53 0.59
CA ARG A 25 -3.89 12.64 0.57
C ARG A 25 -4.13 11.20 1.03
N GLU A 26 -5.07 11.02 1.96
CA GLU A 26 -5.42 9.74 2.55
C GLU A 26 -6.94 9.61 2.76
N ILE A 27 -7.48 8.46 2.39
CA ILE A 27 -8.88 8.08 2.59
C ILE A 27 -8.92 6.74 3.32
N VAL A 28 -9.53 6.72 4.51
CA VAL A 28 -9.72 5.53 5.32
C VAL A 28 -11.15 5.06 5.18
N VAL A 29 -11.35 3.87 4.60
CA VAL A 29 -12.67 3.28 4.48
C VAL A 29 -12.99 2.51 5.76
N VAL A 30 -14.07 2.89 6.42
CA VAL A 30 -14.54 2.29 7.67
C VAL A 30 -15.80 1.45 7.46
N LYS A 31 -15.91 0.36 8.22
CA LYS A 31 -17.09 -0.50 8.29
C LYS A 31 -17.33 -0.87 9.75
N ARG A 32 -18.55 -0.61 10.26
CA ARG A 32 -18.91 -0.86 11.68
C ARG A 32 -17.89 -0.24 12.66
N SER A 33 -17.52 1.02 12.41
CA SER A 33 -16.55 1.78 13.21
C SER A 33 -15.12 1.22 13.25
N LYS A 34 -14.79 0.24 12.40
CA LYS A 34 -13.42 -0.28 12.23
C LYS A 34 -12.86 0.09 10.86
N PRO A 35 -11.57 0.46 10.74
CA PRO A 35 -10.93 0.66 9.45
C PRO A 35 -10.88 -0.67 8.70
N LEU A 36 -11.37 -0.67 7.46
CA LEU A 36 -11.38 -1.82 6.58
C LEU A 36 -10.14 -1.81 5.67
N PHE A 37 -9.87 -0.68 5.02
CA PHE A 37 -8.67 -0.45 4.23
C PHE A 37 -8.41 1.06 4.09
N LYS A 38 -7.17 1.43 3.77
CA LYS A 38 -6.77 2.80 3.46
C LYS A 38 -6.41 2.93 1.98
N VAL A 39 -6.74 4.08 1.40
CA VAL A 39 -6.37 4.48 0.05
C VAL A 39 -5.53 5.74 0.19
N VAL A 40 -4.33 5.72 -0.36
CA VAL A 40 -3.38 6.84 -0.33
C VAL A 40 -3.01 7.21 -1.75
N ALA A 41 -2.77 8.50 -1.99
CA ALA A 41 -2.18 8.93 -3.24
C ALA A 41 -0.82 8.24 -3.39
N PHE A 42 -0.52 7.75 -4.59
CA PHE A 42 0.81 7.26 -4.89
C PHE A 42 1.67 8.50 -5.14
N GLU A 43 2.35 9.00 -4.11
CA GLU A 43 3.38 10.00 -4.32
C GLU A 43 4.58 9.22 -4.89
N ASP A 44 5.16 9.68 -6.00
CA ASP A 44 6.30 9.07 -6.75
C ASP A 44 7.61 9.03 -5.92
N ASN A 45 7.52 8.87 -4.60
CA ASN A 45 8.64 8.85 -3.67
C ASN A 45 9.03 7.38 -3.40
N PRO A 46 10.30 6.98 -3.63
CA PRO A 46 10.74 5.58 -3.48
C PRO A 46 10.50 5.00 -2.07
N SER A 47 10.34 5.83 -1.04
CA SER A 47 9.96 5.40 0.31
C SER A 47 8.59 4.72 0.36
N ASP A 48 7.61 5.16 -0.44
CA ASP A 48 6.25 4.59 -0.42
C ASP A 48 6.23 3.15 -0.96
N LEU A 49 7.15 2.82 -1.87
CA LEU A 49 7.35 1.47 -2.36
C LEU A 49 8.00 0.57 -1.31
N LEU A 50 8.97 1.09 -0.57
CA LEU A 50 9.66 0.37 0.51
C LEU A 50 8.74 0.12 1.71
N ASP A 51 7.95 1.12 2.11
CA ASP A 51 6.98 0.99 3.20
C ASP A 51 5.86 0.01 2.85
N ARG A 52 5.44 -0.04 1.59
CA ARG A 52 4.54 -1.09 1.10
C ARG A 52 5.23 -2.46 1.07
N ALA A 53 6.45 -2.58 0.55
CA ALA A 53 7.17 -3.85 0.53
C ALA A 53 7.36 -4.42 1.94
N ALA A 54 7.68 -3.57 2.93
CA ALA A 54 7.79 -3.95 4.33
C ALA A 54 6.45 -4.38 4.95
N ALA A 55 5.35 -3.71 4.59
CA ALA A 55 4.00 -4.07 5.06
C ALA A 55 3.43 -5.33 4.36
N THR A 56 3.97 -5.70 3.20
CA THR A 56 3.57 -6.88 2.42
C THR A 56 4.55 -8.04 2.61
N ALA A 57 5.24 -8.11 3.76
CA ALA A 57 6.09 -9.23 4.14
C ALA A 57 5.26 -10.52 4.22
N ASP A 58 5.01 -11.08 3.04
CA ASP A 58 4.50 -12.40 2.79
C ASP A 58 5.59 -13.34 3.28
N SER A 59 5.27 -14.22 4.23
CA SER A 59 6.21 -15.16 4.84
C SER A 59 6.80 -16.17 3.84
N THR A 60 6.36 -16.10 2.58
CA THR A 60 6.82 -16.89 1.45
C THR A 60 7.92 -16.21 0.62
N GLN A 61 8.20 -14.91 0.81
CA GLN A 61 9.31 -14.25 0.13
C GLN A 61 10.64 -14.53 0.83
N PRO A 62 11.68 -14.93 0.07
CA PRO A 62 13.00 -15.14 0.64
C PRO A 62 13.58 -13.83 1.16
N SER A 63 14.21 -13.91 2.31
CA SER A 63 14.92 -12.79 2.93
C SER A 63 16.04 -12.26 2.01
N LEU A 64 16.46 -11.01 2.23
CA LEU A 64 17.58 -10.41 1.48
C LEU A 64 18.86 -11.27 1.56
N GLU A 65 19.07 -11.97 2.68
CA GLU A 65 20.18 -12.91 2.85
C GLU A 65 20.04 -14.15 1.95
N GLU A 66 18.83 -14.71 1.82
CA GLU A 66 18.55 -15.84 0.94
C GLU A 66 18.71 -15.45 -0.53
N ILE A 67 18.23 -14.26 -0.92
CA ILE A 67 18.43 -13.70 -2.26
C ILE A 67 19.93 -13.57 -2.56
N SER A 68 20.73 -13.06 -1.62
CA SER A 68 22.18 -12.93 -1.76
C SER A 68 22.86 -14.29 -1.99
N ARG A 69 22.47 -15.33 -1.23
CA ARG A 69 23.00 -16.70 -1.42
C ARG A 69 22.66 -17.27 -2.79
N ILE A 70 21.41 -17.13 -3.24
CA ILE A 70 20.95 -17.62 -4.55
C ILE A 70 21.75 -16.95 -5.67
N VAL A 71 21.91 -15.63 -5.63
CA VAL A 71 22.67 -14.87 -6.64
C VAL A 71 24.13 -15.31 -6.67
N HIS A 72 24.74 -15.54 -5.50
CA HIS A 72 26.12 -16.02 -5.42
C HIS A 72 26.30 -17.44 -5.96
N GLN A 73 25.31 -18.32 -5.76
CA GLN A 73 25.29 -19.66 -6.36
C GLN A 73 25.18 -19.60 -7.90
N LEU A 74 24.30 -18.75 -8.43
CA LEU A 74 24.15 -18.56 -9.88
C LEU A 74 25.41 -17.97 -10.55
N ARG A 75 26.16 -17.12 -9.86
CA ARG A 75 27.43 -16.56 -10.37
C ARG A 75 28.59 -17.56 -10.36
N ARG A 76 28.47 -18.66 -9.62
CA ARG A 76 29.49 -19.72 -9.52
C ARG A 76 29.19 -20.93 -10.40
N ALA A 77 28.00 -20.98 -11.01
CA ALA A 77 27.61 -21.96 -12.02
C ALA A 77 28.02 -21.46 -13.41
#